data_AF-A0A067MXT4-F1
#
_entry.id   AF-A0A067MXT4-F1
#
_cell.length_a   1.000
_cell.length_b   1.000
_cell.length_c   1.000
_cell.angle_alpha   90.00
_cell.angle_beta   90.00
_cell.angle_gamma   90.00
#
_symmetry.space_group_name_H-M   'P 1'
#
loop_
_entity.id
_entity.type
_entity.pdbx_description
1 polymer ?
#
loop_
_entity_poly.entity_id
_entity_poly.type
_entity_poly.pdbx_seq_one_letter_code
_entity_poly.pdbx_strand_id
1 'polypeptide(L)'
;MANTMPSLPKTIPIGKDHTMTFLDDPYWVMRVHIQGNDDIADIPPHWHDTHDEVFRVIKGQIQYTINGVAKTYSPDDGEILIPRRVVHSVKSFEGVEVIFEKGIRPMDNTKELFFRNLFAQGKLETRLLPMAQIGSHFDMYPSLPGNLRWLEKGLFIVLGKIAGTIGYSLAYKDASTRDA
;
A
#
# COMPACT_ATOMS: atom_id res chain seq x y z
N MET A 1 7.29 17.35 31.48
CA MET A 1 6.83 15.98 31.22
C MET A 1 6.92 15.76 29.73
N ALA A 2 7.84 14.92 29.26
CA ALA A 2 7.95 14.62 27.83
C ALA A 2 6.74 13.75 27.46
N ASN A 3 5.90 14.21 26.53
CA ASN A 3 4.92 13.37 25.88
C ASN A 3 5.70 12.31 25.10
N THR A 4 5.86 11.12 25.67
CA THR A 4 6.19 9.93 24.89
C THR A 4 5.07 9.75 23.88
N MET A 5 5.35 10.01 22.60
CA MET A 5 4.41 9.65 21.55
C MET A 5 4.11 8.16 21.68
N PRO A 6 2.84 7.75 21.71
CA PRO A 6 2.51 6.34 21.76
C PRO A 6 3.17 5.66 20.55
N SER A 7 3.84 4.57 20.83
CA SER A 7 4.48 3.70 19.84
C SER A 7 3.45 3.23 18.82
N LEU A 8 3.92 3.00 17.60
CA LEU A 8 3.01 2.70 16.50
C LEU A 8 2.52 1.25 16.61
N PRO A 9 1.22 0.98 16.45
CA PRO A 9 0.69 -0.37 16.53
C PRO A 9 1.28 -1.21 15.40
N LYS A 10 1.68 -2.44 15.75
CA LYS A 10 2.24 -3.40 14.80
C LYS A 10 1.22 -3.87 13.78
N THR A 11 -0.04 -4.01 14.20
CA THR A 11 -1.15 -4.43 13.34
C THR A 11 -2.22 -3.34 13.28
N ILE A 12 -2.71 -3.04 12.09
CA ILE A 12 -3.82 -2.10 11.86
C ILE A 12 -4.97 -2.80 11.12
N PRO A 13 -6.23 -2.44 11.41
CA PRO A 13 -7.37 -2.87 10.60
C PRO A 13 -7.34 -2.15 9.24
N ILE A 14 -7.66 -2.86 8.16
CA ILE A 14 -7.69 -2.32 6.79
C ILE A 14 -9.02 -2.57 6.06
N GLY A 15 -10.00 -3.13 6.76
CA GLY A 15 -11.32 -3.50 6.25
C GLY A 15 -12.10 -4.29 7.30
N LYS A 16 -13.22 -4.89 6.91
CA LYS A 16 -14.04 -5.76 7.76
C LYS A 16 -13.30 -7.07 8.02
N ASP A 17 -12.74 -7.19 9.23
CA ASP A 17 -11.93 -8.33 9.68
C ASP A 17 -10.61 -8.52 8.91
N HIS A 18 -10.20 -7.53 8.12
CA HIS A 18 -8.92 -7.51 7.41
C HIS A 18 -7.85 -6.80 8.22
N THR A 19 -6.63 -7.32 8.21
CA THR A 19 -5.52 -6.72 8.94
C THR A 19 -4.26 -6.56 8.10
N MET A 20 -3.47 -5.57 8.49
CA MET A 20 -2.11 -5.39 8.00
C MET A 20 -1.16 -5.35 9.20
N THR A 21 -0.21 -6.28 9.24
CA THR A 21 0.83 -6.36 10.26
C THR A 21 2.16 -5.91 9.67
N PHE A 22 2.76 -4.86 10.23
CA PHE A 22 4.10 -4.42 9.87
C PHE A 22 5.15 -5.35 10.50
N LEU A 23 6.08 -5.82 9.69
CA LEU A 23 7.03 -6.85 10.06
C LEU A 23 8.39 -6.24 10.39
N ASP A 24 9.06 -6.75 11.43
CA ASP A 24 10.45 -6.44 11.76
C ASP A 24 11.37 -7.39 10.98
N ASP A 25 11.22 -7.40 9.65
CA ASP A 25 11.88 -8.33 8.74
C ASP A 25 12.72 -7.56 7.70
N PRO A 26 13.95 -8.00 7.39
CA PRO A 26 14.83 -7.28 6.45
C PRO A 26 14.37 -7.35 4.98
N TYR A 27 13.44 -8.24 4.63
CA TYR A 27 12.95 -8.48 3.27
C TYR A 27 11.47 -8.12 3.08
N TRP A 28 10.66 -8.25 4.12
CA TRP A 28 9.21 -8.03 4.08
C TRP A 28 8.82 -6.84 4.96
N VAL A 29 8.05 -5.90 4.39
CA VAL A 29 7.57 -4.72 5.11
C VAL A 29 6.30 -5.06 5.91
N MET A 30 5.39 -5.83 5.30
CA MET A 30 4.09 -6.11 5.88
C MET A 30 3.57 -7.49 5.51
N ARG A 31 2.71 -8.03 6.37
CA ARG A 31 1.80 -9.13 6.09
C ARG A 31 0.38 -8.60 6.05
N VAL A 32 -0.34 -8.94 5.00
CA VAL A 32 -1.75 -8.60 4.81
C VAL A 32 -2.57 -9.86 4.97
N HIS A 33 -3.60 -9.79 5.80
CA HIS A 33 -4.60 -10.84 5.98
C HIS A 33 -5.96 -10.30 5.54
N ILE A 34 -6.47 -10.85 4.46
CA ILE A 34 -7.82 -10.61 3.98
C ILE A 34 -8.66 -11.82 4.36
N GLN A 35 -9.66 -11.59 5.18
CA GLN A 35 -10.62 -12.59 5.60
C GLN A 35 -11.47 -13.06 4.41
N GLY A 36 -11.80 -14.35 4.37
CA GLY A 36 -12.66 -14.92 3.33
C GLY A 36 -14.14 -14.57 3.53
N ASN A 37 -14.47 -13.28 3.45
CA ASN A 37 -15.83 -12.74 3.59
C ASN A 37 -16.25 -11.98 2.30
N ASP A 38 -17.28 -11.14 2.42
CA ASP A 38 -17.85 -10.31 1.35
C ASP A 38 -17.06 -9.01 1.08
N ASP A 39 -16.16 -8.63 1.99
CA ASP A 39 -15.28 -7.47 1.82
C ASP A 39 -14.00 -7.93 1.12
N ILE A 40 -13.80 -7.53 -0.13
CA ILE A 40 -12.61 -7.90 -0.90
C ILE A 40 -11.60 -6.76 -0.93
N ALA A 41 -10.32 -7.11 -0.98
CA ALA A 41 -9.28 -6.17 -1.37
C ALA A 41 -9.36 -5.94 -2.89
N ASP A 42 -9.72 -4.73 -3.32
CA ASP A 42 -9.69 -4.30 -4.72
C ASP A 42 -8.85 -3.02 -4.82
N ILE A 43 -7.57 -3.18 -5.15
CA ILE A 43 -6.61 -2.08 -5.28
C ILE A 43 -6.51 -1.72 -6.77
N PRO A 44 -6.85 -0.48 -7.17
CA PRO A 44 -6.89 -0.07 -8.56
C PRO A 44 -5.50 -0.04 -9.21
N PRO A 45 -5.42 0.00 -10.55
CA PRO A 45 -4.15 0.13 -11.27
C PRO A 45 -3.30 1.32 -10.81
N HIS A 46 -2.08 1.04 -10.39
CA HIS A 46 -1.11 2.03 -9.92
C HIS A 46 0.32 1.61 -10.28
N TRP A 47 1.27 2.50 -10.05
CA TRP A 47 2.70 2.24 -10.23
C TRP A 47 3.55 3.04 -9.24
N HIS A 48 4.81 2.62 -9.13
CA HIS A 48 5.83 3.19 -8.24
C HIS A 48 7.02 3.68 -9.07
N ASP A 49 7.59 4.84 -8.79
CA ASP A 49 8.69 5.41 -9.59
C ASP A 49 10.07 4.97 -9.08
N THR A 50 10.23 4.88 -7.76
CA THR A 50 11.54 4.77 -7.12
C THR A 50 11.88 3.35 -6.66
N HIS A 51 10.87 2.49 -6.47
CA HIS A 51 11.05 1.16 -5.93
C HIS A 51 10.34 0.08 -6.75
N ASP A 52 10.93 -1.12 -6.73
CA ASP A 52 10.28 -2.34 -7.16
C ASP A 52 9.43 -2.86 -5.99
N GLU A 53 8.26 -3.43 -6.28
CA GLU A 53 7.45 -4.14 -5.27
C GLU A 53 7.74 -5.63 -5.36
N VAL A 54 7.86 -6.31 -4.22
CA VAL A 54 7.91 -7.77 -4.15
C VAL A 54 6.76 -8.28 -3.29
N PHE A 55 6.17 -9.40 -3.66
CA PHE A 55 5.17 -10.07 -2.84
C PHE A 55 5.30 -11.59 -2.89
N ARG A 56 4.76 -12.26 -1.87
CA ARG A 56 4.54 -13.70 -1.88
C ARG A 56 3.23 -14.04 -1.20
N VAL A 57 2.56 -15.09 -1.67
CA VAL A 57 1.35 -15.61 -1.03
C VAL A 57 1.77 -16.65 0.02
N ILE A 58 1.22 -16.56 1.22
CA ILE A 58 1.46 -17.50 2.32
C ILE A 58 0.31 -18.49 2.41
N LYS A 59 -0.92 -18.04 2.18
CA LYS A 59 -2.14 -18.85 2.22
C LYS A 59 -3.17 -18.31 1.24
N GLY A 60 -3.93 -19.21 0.61
CA GLY A 60 -5.03 -18.84 -0.27
C GLY A 60 -4.56 -18.44 -1.65
N GLN A 61 -5.28 -17.50 -2.27
CA GLN A 61 -4.99 -17.02 -3.62
C GLN A 61 -5.34 -15.55 -3.78
N ILE A 62 -4.59 -14.86 -4.64
CA ILE A 62 -4.81 -13.45 -4.96
C ILE A 62 -4.57 -13.20 -6.44
N GLN A 63 -5.37 -12.34 -7.07
CA GLN A 63 -5.14 -11.92 -8.43
C GLN A 63 -4.27 -10.66 -8.44
N TYR A 64 -3.22 -10.68 -9.24
CA TYR A 64 -2.55 -9.46 -9.67
C TYR A 64 -2.74 -9.30 -11.17
N THR A 65 -3.02 -8.07 -11.60
CA THR A 65 -2.85 -7.70 -13.01
C THR A 65 -1.54 -6.94 -13.12
N ILE A 66 -0.52 -7.52 -13.75
CA ILE A 66 0.81 -6.90 -13.89
C ILE A 66 1.03 -6.63 -15.37
N ASN A 67 1.28 -5.37 -15.72
CA ASN A 67 1.47 -4.94 -17.10
C ASN A 67 0.34 -5.40 -18.05
N GLY A 68 -0.91 -5.35 -17.57
CA GLY A 68 -2.09 -5.78 -18.33
C GLY A 68 -2.35 -7.29 -18.35
N VAL A 69 -1.49 -8.11 -17.73
CA VAL A 69 -1.68 -9.56 -17.64
C VAL A 69 -2.21 -9.92 -16.26
N ALA A 70 -3.45 -10.40 -16.21
CA ALA A 70 -4.04 -10.93 -14.99
C ALA A 70 -3.55 -12.37 -14.73
N LYS A 71 -3.03 -12.60 -13.53
CA LYS A 71 -2.65 -13.93 -13.05
C LYS A 71 -3.10 -14.10 -11.59
N THR A 72 -3.61 -15.28 -11.27
CA THR A 72 -3.84 -15.70 -9.89
C THR A 72 -2.58 -16.33 -9.34
N TYR A 73 -2.17 -15.88 -8.16
CA TYR A 73 -0.98 -16.34 -7.45
C TYR A 73 -1.39 -17.09 -6.18
N SER A 74 -0.59 -18.10 -5.84
CA SER A 74 -0.75 -19.02 -4.72
C SER A 74 0.60 -19.20 -4.02
N PRO A 75 0.67 -19.94 -2.88
CA PRO A 75 1.96 -20.21 -2.23
C PRO A 75 3.00 -20.88 -3.13
N ASP A 76 2.56 -21.70 -4.10
CA ASP A 76 3.45 -22.44 -5.00
C ASP A 76 4.18 -21.53 -6.02
N ASP A 77 3.69 -20.31 -6.23
CA ASP A 77 4.31 -19.34 -7.13
C ASP A 77 5.56 -18.65 -6.52
N GLY A 78 5.77 -18.77 -5.21
CA GLY A 78 6.92 -18.20 -4.52
C GLY A 78 6.93 -16.67 -4.48
N GLU A 79 8.13 -16.09 -4.61
CA GLU A 79 8.32 -14.64 -4.61
C GLU A 79 8.13 -14.06 -6.03
N ILE A 80 7.32 -13.01 -6.11
CA ILE A 80 7.00 -12.31 -7.35
C ILE A 80 7.54 -10.89 -7.27
N LEU A 81 8.32 -10.51 -8.29
CA LEU A 81 8.84 -9.15 -8.48
C LEU A 81 7.95 -8.36 -9.44
N ILE A 82 7.58 -7.16 -9.02
CA ILE A 82 6.93 -6.14 -9.84
C ILE A 82 7.94 -4.99 -10.02
N PRO A 83 8.60 -4.90 -11.19
CA PRO A 83 9.56 -3.83 -11.43
C PRO A 83 8.91 -2.45 -11.30
N ARG A 84 9.69 -1.47 -10.86
CA ARG A 84 9.29 -0.06 -10.80
C ARG A 84 8.73 0.39 -12.15
N ARG A 85 7.76 1.29 -12.10
CA ARG A 85 7.01 1.83 -13.23
C ARG A 85 6.14 0.81 -13.96
N VAL A 86 6.13 -0.47 -13.56
CA VAL A 86 5.16 -1.42 -14.08
C VAL A 86 3.82 -1.19 -13.40
N VAL A 87 2.80 -0.95 -14.22
CA VAL A 87 1.43 -0.80 -13.73
C VAL A 87 0.95 -2.13 -13.20
N HIS A 88 0.38 -2.10 -11.99
CA HIS A 88 -0.20 -3.27 -11.38
C HIS A 88 -1.46 -2.94 -10.58
N SER A 89 -2.34 -3.93 -10.43
CA SER A 89 -3.54 -3.88 -9.59
C SER A 89 -3.67 -5.19 -8.83
N VAL A 90 -4.45 -5.20 -7.76
CA VAL A 90 -4.59 -6.36 -6.87
C VAL A 90 -6.06 -6.61 -6.58
N LYS A 91 -6.48 -7.87 -6.63
CA LYS A 91 -7.84 -8.26 -6.31
C LYS A 91 -7.87 -9.57 -5.52
N SER A 92 -8.49 -9.58 -4.34
CA SER A 92 -8.84 -10.82 -3.64
C SER A 92 -10.16 -11.38 -4.16
N PHE A 93 -10.49 -12.62 -3.76
CA PHE A 93 -11.72 -13.28 -4.15
C PHE A 93 -12.70 -13.33 -2.98
N GLU A 94 -13.98 -13.09 -3.27
CA GLU A 94 -15.06 -13.21 -2.28
C GLU A 94 -15.07 -14.63 -1.69
N GLY A 95 -15.21 -14.72 -0.37
CA GLY A 95 -15.23 -16.00 0.35
C GLY A 95 -13.88 -16.73 0.43
N VAL A 96 -12.80 -16.16 -0.11
CA VAL A 96 -11.47 -16.78 -0.10
C VAL A 96 -10.53 -16.00 0.82
N GLU A 97 -10.16 -16.63 1.94
CA GLU A 97 -9.16 -16.08 2.84
C GLU A 97 -7.79 -16.09 2.14
N VAL A 98 -7.06 -14.97 2.25
CA VAL A 98 -5.70 -14.86 1.73
C VAL A 98 -4.78 -14.17 2.72
N ILE A 99 -3.58 -14.73 2.87
CA ILE A 99 -2.47 -14.12 3.60
C ILE A 99 -1.32 -13.96 2.63
N PHE A 100 -0.81 -12.75 2.48
CA PHE A 100 0.34 -12.46 1.63
C PHE A 100 1.26 -11.45 2.30
N GLU A 101 2.53 -11.46 1.91
CA GLU A 101 3.52 -10.51 2.38
C GLU A 101 3.97 -9.62 1.24
N LYS A 102 4.26 -8.35 1.58
CA LYS A 102 4.77 -7.36 0.65
C LYS A 102 6.06 -6.73 1.16
N GLY A 103 6.96 -6.47 0.24
CA GLY A 103 8.20 -5.73 0.46
C GLY A 103 8.49 -4.79 -0.70
N ILE A 104 9.56 -4.01 -0.56
CA ILE A 104 10.04 -3.09 -1.60
C ILE A 104 11.55 -3.22 -1.78
N ARG A 105 12.03 -2.87 -2.97
CA ARG A 105 13.46 -2.84 -3.31
C ARG A 105 13.83 -1.50 -3.96
N PRO A 106 14.82 -0.75 -3.44
CA PRO A 106 15.52 -0.98 -2.16
C PRO A 106 14.57 -0.88 -0.95
N MET A 107 14.95 -1.49 0.17
CA MET A 107 14.15 -1.48 1.40
C MET A 107 14.22 -0.11 2.07
N ASP A 108 13.07 0.44 2.46
CA ASP A 108 12.95 1.63 3.30
C ASP A 108 11.63 1.61 4.10
N ASN A 109 11.39 2.66 4.88
CA ASN A 109 10.16 2.80 5.70
C ASN A 109 9.01 3.49 4.97
N THR A 110 9.18 3.88 3.70
CA THR A 110 8.22 4.67 2.91
C THR A 110 6.90 3.92 2.79
N LYS A 111 6.93 2.61 2.59
CA LYS A 111 5.71 1.82 2.38
C LYS A 111 4.89 1.60 3.65
N GLU A 112 5.54 1.47 4.81
CA GLU A 112 4.82 1.48 6.09
C GLU A 112 4.12 2.83 6.30
N LEU A 113 4.83 3.94 6.09
CA LEU A 113 4.28 5.28 6.25
C LEU A 113 3.12 5.56 5.28
N PHE A 114 3.20 5.04 4.06
CA PHE A 114 2.09 5.07 3.11
C PHE A 114 0.82 4.48 3.73
N PHE A 115 0.87 3.22 4.19
CA PHE A 115 -0.31 2.54 4.71
C PHE A 115 -0.80 3.12 6.03
N ARG A 116 0.10 3.55 6.91
CA ARG A 116 -0.30 4.23 8.16
C ARG A 116 -1.07 5.52 7.87
N ASN A 117 -0.63 6.32 6.90
CA ASN A 117 -1.39 7.51 6.50
C ASN A 117 -2.68 7.15 5.76
N LEU A 118 -2.66 6.13 4.91
CA LEU A 118 -3.82 5.68 4.15
C LEU A 118 -4.98 5.22 5.04
N PHE A 119 -4.66 4.63 6.20
CA PHE A 119 -5.62 4.12 7.18
C PHE A 119 -5.65 4.92 8.50
N ALA A 120 -5.10 6.14 8.51
CA ALA A 120 -4.94 6.93 9.74
C ALA A 120 -6.27 7.21 10.47
N GLN A 121 -7.39 7.22 9.75
CA GLN A 121 -8.73 7.44 10.29
C GLN A 121 -9.45 6.13 10.67
N GLY A 122 -8.75 5.00 10.71
CA GLY A 122 -9.32 3.67 10.91
C GLY A 122 -10.09 3.12 9.70
N LYS A 123 -10.05 3.83 8.58
CA LYS A 123 -10.66 3.44 7.29
C LYS A 123 -9.79 3.94 6.14
N LEU A 124 -9.98 3.34 4.97
CA LEU A 124 -9.32 3.74 3.73
C LEU A 124 -9.64 5.21 3.41
N GLU A 125 -8.60 6.03 3.20
CA GLU A 125 -8.75 7.36 2.63
C GLU A 125 -9.17 7.28 1.15
N THR A 126 -10.27 7.94 0.82
CA THR A 126 -10.90 7.90 -0.50
C THR A 126 -10.98 9.27 -1.16
N ARG A 127 -10.67 10.34 -0.42
CA ARG A 127 -10.70 11.71 -0.94
C ARG A 127 -9.46 11.96 -1.79
N LEU A 128 -9.66 12.54 -2.97
CA LEU A 128 -8.61 12.76 -3.96
C LEU A 128 -7.41 13.57 -3.42
N LEU A 129 -7.65 14.66 -2.70
CA LEU A 129 -6.58 15.56 -2.27
C LEU A 129 -5.67 14.93 -1.20
N PRO A 130 -6.20 14.39 -0.08
CA PRO A 130 -5.39 13.60 0.85
C PRO A 130 -4.68 12.41 0.18
N MET A 131 -5.38 11.68 -0.69
CA MET A 131 -4.79 10.53 -1.37
C MET A 131 -3.63 10.94 -2.29
N ALA A 132 -3.75 12.05 -3.01
CA ALA A 132 -2.68 12.59 -3.82
C ALA A 132 -1.50 13.09 -2.97
N GLN A 133 -1.77 13.66 -1.80
CA GLN A 133 -0.73 14.04 -0.83
C GLN A 133 0.03 12.81 -0.32
N ILE A 134 -0.68 11.76 0.09
CA ILE A 134 -0.08 10.50 0.54
C ILE A 134 0.72 9.85 -0.60
N GLY A 135 0.14 9.69 -1.79
CA GLY A 135 0.77 9.05 -2.93
C GLY A 135 2.01 9.79 -3.43
N SER A 136 1.96 11.12 -3.51
CA SER A 136 3.13 11.92 -3.93
C SER A 136 4.27 11.91 -2.91
N HIS A 137 3.99 11.73 -1.62
CA HIS A 137 5.01 11.60 -0.59
C HIS A 137 5.62 10.19 -0.53
N PHE A 138 4.83 9.16 -0.80
CA PHE A 138 5.23 7.77 -0.57
C PHE A 138 5.22 6.92 -1.86
N ASP A 139 5.50 7.56 -2.99
CA ASP A 139 5.76 6.92 -4.29
C ASP A 139 4.63 6.03 -4.81
N MET A 140 3.39 6.52 -4.83
CA MET A 140 2.24 5.81 -5.41
C MET A 140 1.47 6.74 -6.34
N TYR A 141 1.29 6.30 -7.58
CA TYR A 141 0.59 7.06 -8.63
C TYR A 141 -0.44 6.17 -9.34
N PRO A 142 -1.64 6.68 -9.63
CA PRO A 142 -2.64 5.92 -10.37
C PRO A 142 -2.21 5.77 -11.83
N SER A 143 -2.64 4.69 -12.47
CA SER A 143 -2.58 4.58 -13.92
C SER A 143 -3.86 5.15 -14.54
N LEU A 144 -3.72 6.24 -15.29
CA LEU A 144 -4.80 6.93 -15.99
C LEU A 144 -4.85 6.47 -17.47
N PRO A 145 -5.95 6.73 -18.19
CA PRO A 145 -6.03 6.44 -19.61
C PRO A 145 -4.84 7.04 -20.38
N GLY A 146 -4.17 6.20 -21.18
CA GLY A 146 -2.97 6.58 -21.92
C GLY A 146 -1.64 6.36 -21.20
N ASN A 147 -1.64 6.03 -19.89
CA ASN A 147 -0.46 5.63 -19.10
C ASN A 147 0.73 6.62 -19.23
N LEU A 148 0.42 7.91 -19.24
CA LEU A 148 1.41 8.99 -19.34
C LEU A 148 2.00 9.27 -17.96
N ARG A 149 2.90 8.38 -17.50
CA ARG A 149 3.48 8.39 -16.14
C ARG A 149 3.96 9.74 -15.63
N TRP A 150 4.63 10.53 -16.47
CA TRP A 150 5.13 11.86 -16.06
C TRP A 150 3.97 12.83 -15.73
N LEU A 151 2.85 12.72 -16.44
CA LEU A 151 1.65 13.53 -16.22
C LEU A 151 0.90 13.05 -14.99
N GLU A 152 0.76 11.75 -14.80
CA GLU A 152 0.14 11.14 -13.60
C GLU A 152 0.88 11.53 -12.33
N LYS A 153 2.21 11.40 -12.34
CA LYS A 153 3.09 11.84 -11.25
C LYS A 153 3.00 13.34 -11.03
N GLY A 154 3.09 14.14 -12.11
CA GLY A 154 2.97 15.59 -12.04
C GLY A 154 1.65 16.04 -11.42
N LEU A 155 0.54 15.42 -11.82
CA LEU A 155 -0.79 15.68 -11.28
C LEU A 155 -0.85 15.40 -9.78
N PHE A 156 -0.38 14.24 -9.32
CA PHE A 156 -0.41 13.88 -7.90
C PHE A 156 0.47 14.81 -7.05
N ILE A 157 1.64 15.22 -7.57
CA ILE A 157 2.49 16.21 -6.89
C ILE A 157 1.75 17.56 -6.75
N VAL A 158 1.10 18.04 -7.81
CA VAL A 158 0.36 19.31 -7.78
C VAL A 158 -0.83 19.23 -6.81
N LEU A 159 -1.63 18.17 -6.90
CA LEU A 159 -2.77 17.96 -6.00
C LEU A 159 -2.34 17.80 -4.54
N GLY A 160 -1.25 17.07 -4.28
CA GLY A 160 -0.68 16.92 -2.94
C GLY A 160 -0.21 18.25 -2.34
N LYS A 161 0.41 19.11 -3.15
CA LYS A 161 0.78 20.48 -2.73
C LYS A 161 -0.45 21.32 -2.41
N ILE A 162 -1.48 21.27 -3.26
CA ILE A 162 -2.75 21.96 -3.00
C ILE A 162 -3.36 21.48 -1.67
N ALA A 163 -3.39 20.17 -1.44
CA ALA A 163 -3.89 19.59 -0.20
C ALA A 163 -3.18 20.19 1.03
N GLY A 164 -1.84 20.25 0.99
CA GLY A 164 -1.05 20.89 2.04
C GLY A 164 -1.41 22.37 2.27
N THR A 165 -1.61 23.14 1.20
CA THR A 165 -1.95 24.58 1.29
C THR A 165 -3.33 24.85 1.89
N ILE A 166 -4.28 23.92 1.75
CA ILE A 166 -5.65 24.06 2.28
C ILE A 166 -5.85 23.33 3.62
N GLY A 167 -4.76 22.93 4.29
CA GLY A 167 -4.77 22.43 5.66
C GLY A 167 -4.73 20.91 5.83
N TYR A 168 -4.61 20.13 4.75
CA TYR A 168 -4.37 18.69 4.88
C TYR A 168 -2.92 18.42 5.29
N SER A 169 -2.73 17.49 6.22
CA SER A 169 -1.42 17.06 6.66
C SER A 169 -1.36 15.55 6.83
N LEU A 170 -0.16 15.00 6.61
CA LEU A 170 0.14 13.60 6.90
C LEU A 170 0.06 13.37 8.41
N ALA A 171 -0.67 12.34 8.82
CA ALA A 171 -0.76 11.89 10.20
C ALA A 171 0.58 11.33 10.70
N TYR A 172 1.32 10.65 9.81
CA TYR A 172 2.60 10.02 10.12
C TYR A 172 3.69 10.54 9.18
N LYS A 173 4.73 11.15 9.74
CA LYS A 173 5.85 11.74 8.97
C LYS A 173 7.15 10.96 9.13
N ASP A 174 7.29 10.24 10.23
CA ASP A 174 8.40 9.35 10.53
C ASP A 174 7.85 8.01 11.02
N ALA A 175 8.61 6.94 10.77
CA ALA A 175 8.34 5.67 11.39
C ALA A 175 8.95 5.75 12.81
N SER A 176 8.16 6.24 13.76
CA SER A 176 8.57 6.20 15.17
C SER A 176 8.71 4.74 15.62
N THR A 177 9.42 4.53 16.74
CA THR A 177 9.65 3.19 17.31
C THR A 177 8.32 2.44 17.50
N ARG A 178 8.21 1.27 16.86
CA ARG A 178 7.05 0.36 16.95
C ARG A 178 6.94 -0.21 18.37
N ASP A 179 5.73 -0.53 18.80
CA ASP A 179 5.53 -1.37 20.00
C ASP A 179 6.11 -2.78 19.76
N ALA A 180 6.76 -3.33 20.80
CA ALA A 180 7.34 -4.68 20.78
C ALA A 180 6.26 -5.77 20.66
#